data_AF-A0A1F8EG32-F1
#
_entry.id   AF-A0A1F8EG32-F1
#
_cell.length_a   1.000
_cell.length_b   1.000
_cell.length_c   1.000
_cell.angle_alpha   90.00
_cell.angle_beta   90.00
_cell.angle_gamma   90.00
#
_symmetry.space_group_name_H-M   'P 1'
#
loop_
_entity.id
_entity.type
_entity.pdbx_description
1 polymer ?
#
loop_
_entity_poly.entity_id
_entity_poly.type
_entity_poly.pdbx_seq_one_letter_code
_entity_poly.pdbx_strand_id
1 'polypeptide(L)'
;MDPPNNQQAWKLILWVWLVNMVTTPVIFYLSFRLLSGKPQDLQTYSSFLWGFLVPWNQFGFFFTNFAIDPALYEEFLFRFPIIIAISVLSWLGYSLKNSNLSRILTVGIAIGLNVWWASGHIPILAGFEQNGTHIVKYYYFLFPPVFFSGLTWIWLTLKIQPAWPWPSIVAHILANTSIYVALKVAELIGVKIF
;
A
#
# COMPACT_ATOMS: atom_id res chain seq x y z
N MET A 1 -6.16 -12.18 22.51
CA MET A 1 -4.96 -12.73 21.85
C MET A 1 -3.77 -12.11 22.51
N ASP A 2 -2.82 -12.94 22.88
CA ASP A 2 -1.53 -12.48 23.40
C ASP A 2 -0.67 -12.01 22.22
N PRO A 3 0.21 -11.03 22.44
CA PRO A 3 1.09 -10.52 21.40
C PRO A 3 1.98 -11.65 20.86
N PRO A 4 2.17 -11.76 19.53
CA PRO A 4 3.08 -12.75 18.98
C PRO A 4 4.52 -12.49 19.45
N ASN A 5 5.28 -13.54 19.70
CA ASN A 5 6.72 -13.40 19.95
C ASN A 5 7.46 -12.94 18.68
N ASN A 6 8.71 -12.51 18.79
CA ASN A 6 9.48 -11.98 17.65
C ASN A 6 9.51 -12.93 16.44
N GLN A 7 9.66 -14.23 16.68
CA GLN A 7 9.68 -15.22 15.60
C GLN A 7 8.31 -15.30 14.89
N GLN A 8 7.21 -15.29 15.64
CA GLN A 8 5.85 -15.28 15.11
C GLN A 8 5.56 -13.97 14.35
N ALA A 9 6.02 -12.83 14.85
CA ALA A 9 5.89 -11.54 14.18
C ALA A 9 6.56 -11.55 12.80
N TRP A 10 7.81 -12.02 12.71
CA TRP A 10 8.52 -12.15 11.43
C TRP A 10 7.83 -13.11 10.46
N LYS A 11 7.31 -14.24 10.95
CA LYS A 11 6.52 -15.16 10.12
C LYS A 11 5.28 -14.49 9.54
N LEU A 12 4.56 -13.70 10.33
CA LEU A 12 3.37 -12.97 9.88
C LEU A 12 3.73 -11.87 8.86
N ILE A 13 4.80 -11.12 9.09
CA ILE A 13 5.29 -10.10 8.14
C ILE A 13 5.61 -10.75 6.78
N LEU A 14 6.39 -11.83 6.79
CA LEU A 14 6.76 -12.55 5.56
C LEU A 14 5.52 -13.13 4.86
N TRP A 15 4.57 -13.66 5.62
CA TRP A 15 3.33 -14.20 5.06
C TRP A 15 2.50 -13.10 4.38
N VAL A 16 2.31 -11.95 5.03
CA VAL A 16 1.60 -10.80 4.43
C VAL A 16 2.31 -10.29 3.19
N TRP A 17 3.64 -10.19 3.24
CA TRP A 17 4.45 -9.82 2.08
C TRP A 17 4.25 -10.78 0.90
N LEU A 18 4.36 -12.10 1.14
CA LEU A 18 4.18 -13.12 0.09
C LEU A 18 2.77 -13.10 -0.49
N VAL A 19 1.74 -12.95 0.36
CA VAL A 19 0.35 -12.85 -0.10
C VAL A 19 0.19 -11.64 -1.01
N ASN A 20 0.63 -10.46 -0.60
CA ASN A 20 0.52 -9.24 -1.41
C ASN A 20 1.33 -9.34 -2.72
N MET A 21 2.51 -9.98 -2.70
CA MET A 21 3.31 -10.19 -3.91
C MET A 21 2.59 -11.00 -4.99
N VAL A 22 1.63 -11.85 -4.61
CA VAL A 22 0.82 -12.64 -5.55
C VAL A 22 -0.51 -11.96 -5.84
N THR A 23 -1.22 -11.51 -4.81
CA THR A 23 -2.59 -11.03 -4.96
C THR A 23 -2.65 -9.62 -5.55
N THR A 24 -1.73 -8.73 -5.20
CA THR A 24 -1.74 -7.33 -5.67
C THR A 24 -1.57 -7.23 -7.18
N PRO A 25 -0.63 -7.94 -7.84
CA PRO A 25 -0.55 -7.96 -9.30
C PRO A 25 -1.80 -8.54 -9.98
N VAL A 26 -2.39 -9.60 -9.41
CA VAL A 26 -3.61 -10.21 -9.96
C VAL A 26 -4.80 -9.24 -9.87
N ILE A 27 -5.00 -8.61 -8.71
CA ILE A 27 -6.06 -7.61 -8.50
C ILE A 27 -5.82 -6.40 -9.41
N PHE A 28 -4.58 -5.95 -9.56
CA PHE A 28 -4.21 -4.87 -10.48
C PHE A 28 -4.61 -5.22 -11.91
N TYR A 29 -4.23 -6.40 -12.40
CA TYR A 29 -4.56 -6.82 -13.76
C TYR A 29 -6.07 -6.91 -13.98
N LEU A 30 -6.80 -7.52 -13.05
CA LEU A 30 -8.27 -7.61 -13.14
C LEU A 30 -8.92 -6.22 -13.11
N SER A 31 -8.47 -5.34 -12.22
CA SER A 31 -8.97 -3.97 -12.10
C SER A 31 -8.69 -3.18 -13.37
N PHE A 32 -7.49 -3.30 -13.93
CA PHE A 32 -7.13 -2.67 -15.20
C PHE A 32 -8.03 -3.15 -16.33
N ARG A 33 -8.21 -4.48 -16.48
CA ARG A 33 -9.05 -5.07 -17.53
C ARG A 33 -10.52 -4.65 -17.43
N LEU A 34 -11.05 -4.51 -16.22
CA LEU A 34 -12.46 -4.16 -15.98
C LEU A 34 -12.74 -2.66 -16.06
N LEU A 35 -11.82 -1.81 -15.59
CA LEU A 35 -12.07 -0.38 -15.41
C LEU A 35 -11.43 0.52 -16.48
N SER A 36 -10.42 0.05 -17.20
CA SER A 36 -9.79 0.80 -18.30
C SER A 36 -9.72 -0.05 -19.57
N GLY A 37 -9.00 -1.17 -19.52
CA GLY A 37 -8.75 -2.06 -20.66
C GLY A 37 -7.90 -1.45 -21.78
N LYS A 38 -7.45 -0.19 -21.65
CA LYS A 38 -6.71 0.55 -22.67
C LYS A 38 -5.21 0.51 -22.38
N PRO A 39 -4.38 -0.14 -23.21
CA PRO A 39 -2.93 -0.24 -22.97
C PRO A 39 -2.22 1.11 -22.81
N GLN A 40 -2.73 2.16 -23.46
CA GLN A 40 -2.21 3.53 -23.33
C GLN A 40 -2.27 4.03 -21.88
N ASP A 41 -3.26 3.60 -21.10
CA ASP A 41 -3.41 4.02 -19.71
C ASP A 41 -2.31 3.43 -18.82
N LEU A 42 -1.81 2.23 -19.14
CA LEU A 42 -0.65 1.65 -18.47
C LEU A 42 0.64 2.41 -18.80
N GLN A 43 0.81 2.82 -20.07
CA GLN A 43 1.95 3.63 -20.50
C GLN A 43 1.95 5.02 -19.85
N THR A 44 0.77 5.63 -19.70
CA THR A 44 0.69 6.90 -18.99
C THR A 44 0.93 6.70 -17.50
N TYR A 45 0.35 5.66 -16.89
CA TYR A 45 0.58 5.37 -15.47
C TYR A 45 2.07 5.18 -15.14
N SER A 46 2.80 4.49 -16.01
CA SER A 46 4.21 4.22 -15.75
C SER A 46 5.12 5.44 -15.70
N SER A 47 4.74 6.54 -16.37
CA SER A 47 5.44 7.81 -16.22
C SER A 47 5.39 8.35 -14.78
N PHE A 48 4.40 7.96 -13.99
CA PHE A 48 4.31 8.30 -12.56
C PHE A 48 5.19 7.39 -11.68
N LEU A 49 5.69 6.28 -12.20
CA LEU A 49 6.56 5.32 -11.49
C LEU A 49 8.06 5.66 -11.63
N TRP A 50 8.40 6.90 -11.95
CA TRP A 50 9.78 7.32 -12.22
C TRP A 50 10.79 6.88 -11.15
N GLY A 51 10.40 6.90 -9.87
CA GLY A 51 11.23 6.45 -8.75
C GLY A 51 11.61 4.97 -8.82
N PHE A 52 10.75 4.12 -9.38
CA PHE A 52 11.00 2.68 -9.57
C PHE A 52 11.83 2.39 -10.83
N LEU A 53 11.99 3.36 -11.73
CA LEU A 53 12.74 3.21 -12.98
C LEU A 53 14.22 3.61 -12.84
N VAL A 54 14.63 4.14 -11.69
CA VAL A 54 16.02 4.51 -11.38
C VAL A 54 16.99 3.34 -11.66
N PRO A 55 18.15 3.55 -12.32
CA PRO A 55 19.09 2.47 -12.65
C PRO A 55 19.59 1.65 -11.45
N TRP A 56 19.98 0.39 -11.70
CA TRP A 56 20.43 -0.54 -10.64
C TRP A 56 21.62 -0.03 -9.82
N ASN A 57 22.57 0.67 -10.46
CA ASN A 57 23.72 1.27 -9.77
C ASN A 57 23.34 2.40 -8.79
N GLN A 58 22.08 2.86 -8.81
CA GLN A 58 21.51 3.84 -7.88
C GLN A 58 20.52 3.18 -6.90
N PHE A 59 20.62 1.86 -6.68
CA PHE A 59 19.76 1.14 -5.72
C PHE A 59 19.72 1.80 -4.34
N GLY A 60 20.85 2.31 -3.82
CA GLY A 60 20.87 2.99 -2.53
C GLY A 60 19.99 4.26 -2.50
N PHE A 61 19.98 5.03 -3.59
CA PHE A 61 19.08 6.18 -3.75
C PHE A 61 17.62 5.73 -3.80
N PHE A 62 17.33 4.68 -4.57
CA PHE A 62 15.98 4.09 -4.62
C PHE A 62 15.51 3.64 -3.22
N PHE A 63 16.34 2.85 -2.54
CA PHE A 63 15.98 2.20 -1.29
C PHE A 63 15.67 3.22 -0.18
N THR A 64 16.45 4.29 -0.08
CA THR A 64 16.18 5.35 0.89
C THR A 64 14.93 6.15 0.50
N ASN A 65 14.88 6.70 -0.71
CA ASN A 65 13.88 7.73 -1.08
C ASN A 65 12.53 7.15 -1.52
N PHE A 66 12.46 5.88 -1.94
CA PHE A 66 11.24 5.27 -2.49
C PHE A 66 10.82 3.98 -1.78
N ALA A 67 11.69 3.36 -0.98
CA ALA A 67 11.30 2.23 -0.13
C ALA A 67 11.16 2.65 1.34
N ILE A 68 12.20 3.24 1.94
CA ILE A 68 12.21 3.59 3.37
C ILE A 68 11.36 4.83 3.66
N ASP A 69 11.68 5.97 3.05
CA ASP A 69 11.05 7.25 3.42
C ASP A 69 9.53 7.24 3.23
N PRO A 70 8.96 6.74 2.11
CA PRO A 70 7.51 6.64 1.96
C PRO A 70 6.90 5.66 2.95
N ALA A 71 7.53 4.51 3.21
CA ALA A 71 7.01 3.55 4.17
C ALA A 71 6.98 4.13 5.59
N LEU A 72 8.00 4.87 6.00
CA LEU A 72 7.97 5.57 7.28
C LEU A 72 6.83 6.59 7.29
N TYR A 73 6.83 7.53 6.34
CA TYR A 73 5.86 8.62 6.30
C TYR A 73 4.40 8.12 6.27
N GLU A 74 4.09 7.22 5.34
CA GLU A 74 2.72 6.74 5.13
C GLU A 74 2.24 5.85 6.28
N GLU A 75 3.08 4.97 6.82
CA GLU A 75 2.66 4.12 7.94
C GLU A 75 2.43 4.95 9.20
N PHE A 76 3.29 5.95 9.47
CA PHE A 76 3.05 6.91 10.54
C PHE A 76 1.78 7.73 10.32
N LEU A 77 1.49 8.18 9.09
CA LEU A 77 0.31 8.99 8.83
C LEU A 77 -1.00 8.19 8.90
N PHE A 78 -1.03 7.00 8.31
CA PHE A 78 -2.29 6.27 8.09
C PHE A 78 -2.56 5.16 9.10
N ARG A 79 -1.54 4.63 9.78
CA ARG A 79 -1.73 3.51 10.71
C ARG A 79 -1.49 3.88 12.18
N PHE A 80 -0.69 4.91 12.46
CA PHE A 80 -0.56 5.46 13.82
C PHE A 80 -1.89 5.97 14.42
N PRO A 81 -2.78 6.66 13.66
CA PRO A 81 -4.07 7.09 14.20
C PRO A 81 -4.95 5.92 14.65
N ILE A 82 -4.83 4.75 14.00
CA ILE A 82 -5.56 3.53 14.39
C ILE A 82 -5.12 3.08 15.79
N ILE A 83 -3.82 3.16 16.09
CA ILE A 83 -3.29 2.80 17.41
C ILE A 83 -3.71 3.80 18.49
N ILE A 84 -3.68 5.10 18.18
CA ILE A 84 -4.21 6.13 19.10
C ILE A 84 -5.66 5.82 19.41
N ALA A 85 -6.49 5.56 18.39
CA ALA A 85 -7.90 5.24 18.57
C ALA A 85 -8.10 4.00 19.47
N ILE A 86 -7.34 2.92 19.25
CA ILE A 86 -7.41 1.70 20.08
C ILE A 86 -6.99 1.99 21.52
N SER A 87 -5.94 2.78 21.71
CA SER A 87 -5.40 3.12 23.03
C SER A 87 -6.39 3.98 23.82
N VAL A 88 -7.00 4.98 23.17
CA VAL A 88 -8.05 5.82 23.75
C VAL A 88 -9.29 5.00 24.09
N LEU A 89 -9.75 4.13 23.19
CA LEU A 89 -10.90 3.25 23.45
C LEU A 89 -10.61 2.32 24.63
N SER A 90 -9.42 1.73 24.70
CA SER A 90 -9.02 0.87 25.82
C SER A 90 -8.95 1.64 27.14
N TRP A 91 -8.45 2.88 27.13
CA TRP A 91 -8.41 3.75 28.31
C TRP A 91 -9.82 4.11 28.81
N LEU A 92 -10.77 4.29 27.89
CA LEU A 92 -12.19 4.50 28.21
C LEU A 92 -12.94 3.22 28.64
N GLY A 93 -12.24 2.11 28.88
CA GLY A 93 -12.84 0.83 29.29
C GLY A 93 -13.41 -0.02 28.13
N TYR A 94 -13.29 0.48 26.89
CA TYR A 94 -13.80 -0.16 25.70
C TYR A 94 -12.71 -1.00 25.02
N SER A 95 -12.40 -2.17 25.57
CA SER A 95 -11.41 -3.09 24.99
C SER A 95 -11.91 -3.77 23.70
N LEU A 96 -11.03 -3.91 22.70
CA LEU A 96 -11.24 -4.74 21.51
C LEU A 96 -11.65 -6.19 21.83
N LYS A 97 -11.25 -6.71 23.00
CA LYS A 97 -11.57 -8.08 23.40
C LYS A 97 -13.05 -8.23 23.79
N ASN A 98 -13.65 -7.20 24.40
CA ASN A 98 -14.93 -7.35 25.12
C ASN A 98 -16.06 -6.45 24.59
N SER A 99 -15.77 -5.50 23.69
CA SER A 99 -16.76 -4.56 23.17
C SER A 99 -16.91 -4.66 21.66
N ASN A 100 -18.13 -5.00 21.20
CA ASN A 100 -18.49 -4.96 19.79
C ASN A 100 -18.38 -3.53 19.22
N LEU A 101 -18.70 -2.52 20.03
CA LEU A 101 -18.59 -1.11 19.65
C LEU A 101 -17.12 -0.73 19.37
N SER A 102 -16.17 -1.16 20.21
CA SER A 102 -14.74 -0.91 19.97
C SER A 102 -14.24 -1.53 18.68
N ARG A 103 -14.71 -2.75 18.38
CA ARG A 103 -14.34 -3.46 17.15
C ARG A 103 -14.89 -2.72 15.94
N ILE A 104 -16.15 -2.31 15.96
CA ILE A 104 -16.79 -1.56 14.88
C ILE A 104 -16.08 -0.22 14.66
N LEU A 105 -15.83 0.55 15.72
CA LEU A 105 -15.17 1.85 15.61
C LEU A 105 -13.73 1.70 15.09
N THR A 106 -12.97 0.73 15.60
CA THR A 106 -11.60 0.48 15.14
C THR A 106 -11.56 0.04 13.68
N VAL A 107 -12.45 -0.87 13.28
CA VAL A 107 -12.55 -1.32 11.89
C VAL A 107 -13.02 -0.18 10.98
N GLY A 108 -13.97 0.65 11.42
CA GLY A 108 -14.44 1.81 10.67
C GLY A 108 -13.34 2.83 10.42
N ILE A 109 -12.57 3.19 11.46
CA ILE A 109 -11.41 4.08 11.34
C ILE A 109 -10.35 3.48 10.42
N ALA A 110 -10.02 2.20 10.61
CA ALA A 110 -9.09 1.46 9.77
C ALA A 110 -9.48 1.49 8.29
N ILE A 111 -10.73 1.17 7.98
CA ILE A 111 -11.24 1.18 6.60
C ILE A 111 -11.22 2.60 6.05
N GLY A 112 -11.70 3.59 6.80
CA GLY A 112 -11.74 5.00 6.37
C GLY A 112 -10.35 5.55 6.01
N LEU A 113 -9.36 5.32 6.87
CA LEU A 113 -7.97 5.72 6.61
C LEU A 113 -7.37 4.95 5.42
N ASN A 114 -7.72 3.68 5.24
CA ASN A 114 -7.26 2.89 4.10
C ASN A 114 -7.88 3.36 2.77
N VAL A 115 -9.16 3.75 2.78
CA VAL A 115 -9.82 4.34 1.61
C VAL A 115 -9.14 5.66 1.25
N TRP A 116 -8.85 6.51 2.24
CA TRP A 116 -8.13 7.77 2.00
C TRP A 116 -6.74 7.50 1.41
N TRP A 117 -5.95 6.63 2.03
CA TRP A 117 -4.63 6.27 1.55
C TRP A 117 -4.65 5.73 0.11
N ALA A 118 -5.54 4.77 -0.19
CA ALA A 118 -5.68 4.21 -1.53
C ALA A 118 -6.16 5.24 -2.56
N SER A 119 -7.01 6.19 -2.15
CA SER A 119 -7.44 7.29 -3.03
C SER A 119 -6.29 8.26 -3.36
N GLY A 120 -5.37 8.47 -2.42
CA GLY A 120 -4.16 9.27 -2.64
C GLY A 120 -3.22 8.69 -3.70
N HIS A 121 -3.38 7.40 -4.02
CA HIS A 121 -2.62 6.69 -5.05
C HIS A 121 -3.29 6.67 -6.42
N ILE A 122 -4.40 7.39 -6.61
CA ILE A 122 -5.06 7.54 -7.92
C ILE A 122 -4.50 8.79 -8.59
N PRO A 123 -3.61 8.69 -9.60
CA PRO A 123 -3.17 9.85 -10.35
C PRO A 123 -4.35 10.55 -11.02
N ILE A 124 -4.26 11.87 -11.06
CA ILE A 124 -5.22 12.75 -11.71
C ILE A 124 -4.48 13.48 -12.82
N LEU A 125 -4.85 13.23 -14.08
CA LEU A 125 -4.37 14.02 -15.21
C LEU A 125 -5.47 15.00 -15.61
N ALA A 126 -5.18 16.29 -15.41
CA ALA A 126 -5.98 17.37 -15.98
C ALA A 126 -5.35 17.78 -17.32
N GLY A 127 -6.11 17.64 -18.40
CA GLY A 127 -5.73 18.09 -19.73
C GLY A 127 -6.81 18.96 -20.36
N PHE A 128 -6.43 19.68 -21.41
CA PHE A 128 -7.37 20.37 -22.31
C PHE A 128 -7.52 19.56 -23.59
N GLU A 129 -8.75 19.30 -24.01
CA GLU A 129 -8.99 18.94 -25.41
C GLU A 129 -8.87 20.17 -26.33
N GLN A 130 -8.64 19.92 -27.62
CA GLN A 130 -8.59 20.96 -28.66
C GLN A 130 -9.82 21.87 -28.73
N ASN A 131 -10.92 21.53 -28.03
CA ASN A 131 -12.15 22.30 -27.97
C ASN A 131 -12.37 23.04 -26.62
N GLY A 132 -11.35 23.14 -25.77
CA GLY A 132 -11.44 23.86 -24.49
C GLY A 132 -12.17 23.10 -23.37
N THR A 133 -12.52 21.83 -23.58
CA THR A 133 -13.05 20.93 -22.55
C THR A 133 -11.93 20.40 -21.67
N HIS A 134 -12.02 20.67 -20.36
CA HIS A 134 -11.15 20.05 -19.36
C HIS A 134 -11.51 18.57 -19.21
N ILE A 135 -10.59 17.68 -19.58
CA ILE A 135 -10.71 16.26 -19.23
C ILE A 135 -9.87 16.03 -17.98
N VAL A 136 -10.55 15.64 -16.91
CA VAL A 136 -9.92 15.09 -15.72
C VAL A 136 -10.00 13.58 -15.79
N LYS A 137 -8.86 12.92 -16.01
CA LYS A 137 -8.78 11.46 -16.05
C LYS A 137 -8.25 10.92 -14.74
N TYR A 138 -9.03 10.00 -14.16
CA TYR A 138 -8.71 9.28 -12.93
C TYR A 138 -8.37 7.82 -13.26
N TYR A 139 -7.25 7.33 -12.74
CA TYR A 139 -6.80 5.95 -12.95
C TYR A 139 -7.36 5.03 -11.86
N TYR A 140 -8.69 4.90 -11.81
CA TYR A 140 -9.41 4.17 -10.75
C TYR A 140 -9.02 2.68 -10.63
N PHE A 141 -8.43 2.09 -11.67
CA PHE A 141 -7.96 0.70 -11.62
C PHE A 141 -6.84 0.46 -10.60
N LEU A 142 -6.19 1.51 -10.11
CA LEU A 142 -5.18 1.44 -9.04
C LEU A 142 -5.79 1.31 -7.66
N PHE A 143 -7.05 1.74 -7.48
CA PHE A 143 -7.66 1.75 -6.16
C PHE A 143 -7.77 0.35 -5.55
N PRO A 144 -8.33 -0.68 -6.22
CA PRO A 144 -8.46 -2.00 -5.61
C PRO A 144 -7.14 -2.63 -5.16
N PRO A 145 -6.08 -2.75 -5.98
CA PRO A 145 -4.84 -3.41 -5.55
C PRO A 145 -4.15 -2.67 -4.38
N VAL A 146 -4.18 -1.33 -4.39
CA VAL A 146 -3.65 -0.52 -3.28
C VAL A 146 -4.49 -0.73 -2.03
N PHE A 147 -5.81 -0.59 -2.12
CA PHE A 147 -6.73 -0.78 -1.01
C PHE A 147 -6.55 -2.15 -0.33
N PHE A 148 -6.51 -3.25 -1.08
CA PHE A 148 -6.34 -4.58 -0.50
C PHE A 148 -4.96 -4.77 0.16
N SER A 149 -3.89 -4.21 -0.43
CA SER A 149 -2.55 -4.24 0.18
C SER A 149 -2.53 -3.49 1.52
N GLY A 150 -3.19 -2.33 1.59
CA GLY A 150 -3.29 -1.55 2.82
C GLY A 150 -4.13 -2.23 3.91
N LEU A 151 -5.18 -2.98 3.53
CA LEU A 151 -5.96 -3.78 4.48
C LEU A 151 -5.11 -4.89 5.13
N THR A 152 -4.24 -5.56 4.37
CA THR A 152 -3.38 -6.61 4.94
C THR A 152 -2.33 -6.02 5.89
N TRP A 153 -1.81 -4.83 5.61
CA TRP A 153 -0.90 -4.11 6.51
C TRP A 153 -1.59 -3.60 7.78
N ILE A 154 -2.84 -3.13 7.67
CA ILE A 154 -3.66 -2.79 8.85
C ILE A 154 -3.96 -4.03 9.67
N TRP A 155 -4.29 -5.15 9.03
CA TRP A 155 -4.49 -6.40 9.77
C TRP A 155 -3.21 -6.82 10.51
N LEU A 156 -2.05 -6.74 9.86
CA LEU A 156 -0.75 -7.03 10.46
C LEU A 156 -0.47 -6.14 11.67
N THR A 157 -0.76 -4.85 11.52
CA THR A 157 -0.70 -3.81 12.56
C THR A 157 -1.51 -4.18 13.80
N LEU A 158 -2.75 -4.62 13.59
CA LEU A 158 -3.65 -5.01 14.68
C LEU A 158 -3.25 -6.35 15.32
N LYS A 159 -2.59 -7.23 14.57
CA LYS A 159 -2.17 -8.55 15.06
C LYS A 159 -0.88 -8.55 15.87
N ILE A 160 0.07 -7.68 15.54
CA ILE A 160 1.40 -7.65 16.19
C ILE A 160 1.49 -6.49 17.20
N GLN A 161 0.38 -6.11 17.83
CA GLN A 161 0.43 -5.19 18.96
C GLN A 161 1.20 -5.81 20.13
N PRO A 162 1.98 -5.05 20.93
CA PRO A 162 2.21 -3.61 20.85
C PRO A 162 3.43 -3.22 19.99
N ALA A 163 4.02 -4.16 19.24
CA ALA A 163 5.27 -4.00 18.51
C ALA A 163 5.11 -3.12 17.26
N TRP A 164 4.45 -1.98 17.37
CA TRP A 164 4.02 -1.12 16.28
C TRP A 164 4.92 0.13 16.18
N PRO A 165 5.09 0.81 15.03
CA PRO A 165 4.65 0.53 13.64
C PRO A 165 5.50 -0.42 12.80
N TRP A 166 6.62 -0.91 13.33
CA TRP A 166 7.66 -1.51 12.51
C TRP A 166 7.21 -2.69 11.60
N PRO A 167 6.20 -3.54 11.93
CA PRO A 167 5.80 -4.64 11.06
C PRO A 167 5.19 -4.19 9.74
N SER A 168 4.35 -3.15 9.75
CA SER A 168 3.76 -2.63 8.52
C SER A 168 4.77 -1.81 7.72
N ILE A 169 5.64 -1.05 8.40
CA ILE A 169 6.79 -0.37 7.76
C ILE A 169 7.66 -1.38 7.02
N VAL A 170 8.05 -2.48 7.67
CA VAL A 170 8.88 -3.51 7.04
C VAL A 170 8.14 -4.17 5.87
N ALA A 171 6.86 -4.52 6.02
CA ALA A 171 6.08 -5.10 4.93
C ALA A 171 5.97 -4.15 3.71
N HIS A 172 5.83 -2.84 3.96
CA HIS A 172 5.78 -1.80 2.93
C HIS A 172 7.15 -1.64 2.24
N ILE A 173 8.25 -1.52 3.00
CA ILE A 173 9.62 -1.47 2.45
C ILE A 173 9.88 -2.69 1.56
N LEU A 174 9.51 -3.89 2.03
CA LEU A 174 9.66 -5.12 1.27
C LEU A 174 8.83 -5.10 -0.02
N ALA A 175 7.60 -4.59 0.02
CA ALA A 175 6.76 -4.45 -1.17
C ALA A 175 7.40 -3.52 -2.21
N ASN A 176 7.81 -2.31 -1.82
CA ASN A 176 8.43 -1.36 -2.75
C ASN A 176 9.74 -1.90 -3.33
N THR A 177 10.57 -2.50 -2.47
CA THR A 177 11.83 -3.14 -2.89
C THR A 177 11.57 -4.29 -3.87
N SER A 178 10.53 -5.10 -3.63
CA SER A 178 10.19 -6.22 -4.51
C SER A 178 9.70 -5.76 -5.88
N ILE A 179 8.90 -4.69 -5.92
CA ILE A 179 8.46 -4.07 -7.18
C ILE A 179 9.67 -3.59 -7.98
N TYR A 180 10.59 -2.87 -7.33
CA TYR A 180 11.82 -2.41 -7.98
C TYR A 180 12.66 -3.56 -8.52
N VAL A 181 12.95 -4.57 -7.70
CA VAL A 181 13.73 -5.73 -8.14
C VAL A 181 13.05 -6.47 -9.29
N ALA A 182 11.72 -6.65 -9.23
CA ALA A 182 10.98 -7.29 -10.31
C ALA A 182 11.08 -6.51 -11.63
N LEU A 183 10.97 -5.18 -11.59
CA LEU A 183 11.19 -4.33 -12.76
C LEU A 183 12.61 -4.45 -13.29
N LYS A 184 13.63 -4.48 -12.42
CA LYS A 184 15.02 -4.62 -12.86
C LYS A 184 15.33 -5.98 -13.45
N VAL A 185 14.74 -7.05 -12.91
CA VAL A 185 14.82 -8.38 -13.53
C VAL A 185 14.13 -8.39 -14.90
N ALA A 186 12.95 -7.78 -15.02
CA ALA A 186 12.25 -7.69 -16.30
C ALA A 186 13.05 -6.90 -17.36
N GLU A 187 13.67 -5.77 -16.99
CA GLU A 187 14.60 -5.03 -17.85
C GLU A 187 15.77 -5.90 -18.32
N LEU A 188 16.38 -6.67 -17.40
CA LEU A 188 17.54 -7.53 -17.69
C LEU A 188 17.20 -8.66 -18.68
N ILE A 189 15.99 -9.22 -18.64
CA ILE A 189 15.55 -10.27 -19.56
C ILE A 189 14.97 -9.73 -20.87
N GLY A 190 15.11 -8.42 -21.13
CA GLY A 190 14.69 -7.78 -22.38
C GLY A 190 13.18 -7.54 -22.48
N VAL A 191 12.44 -7.66 -21.37
CA VAL A 191 11.05 -7.17 -21.35
C VAL A 191 11.12 -5.65 -21.39
N LYS A 192 10.62 -5.08 -22.49
CA LYS A 192 10.42 -3.63 -22.58
C LYS A 192 9.40 -3.22 -21.53
N ILE A 193 9.90 -2.66 -20.44
CA ILE A 193 9.08 -1.98 -19.46
C ILE A 193 8.85 -0.58 -20.05
N PHE A 194 7.85 -0.51 -20.93
CA PHE A 194 7.41 0.64 -21.74
C PHE A 194 8.15 0.83 -23.07
#